data_AF-A0A6N9TCX8-F1
#
_entry.id   AF-A0A6N9TCX8-F1
#
_cell.length_a   1.000
_cell.length_b   1.000
_cell.length_c   1.000
_cell.angle_alpha   90.00
_cell.angle_beta   90.00
_cell.angle_gamma   90.00
#
_symmetry.space_group_name_H-M   'P 1'
#
loop_
_entity.id
_entity.type
_entity.pdbx_description
1 polymer ?
#
loop_
_entity_poly.entity_id
_entity_poly.type
_entity_poly.pdbx_seq_one_letter_code
_entity_poly.pdbx_strand_id
1 'polypeptide(L)'
;MITRVLDKVVFAVLFIITLQVPILADHYRQYLNGYYDAIRDEVTLSSELAKQHGFLSVEAMLDSLQQNDEALVRDNASQKAQRFSMIDSLEQGMRTLEYGHYFEKLTYMANPEQFSTLKKVVDNFRPSIPLTPASVIFSLVTAILLNLLIWTPHFCYCQAKKLKSSSKPFSYK
;
A
#
# COMPACT_ATOMS: atom_id res chain seq x y z
N MET A 1 -0.18 29.97 25.55
CA MET A 1 0.10 30.39 24.16
C MET A 1 1.02 29.39 23.46
N ILE A 2 2.15 29.03 24.07
CA ILE A 2 3.15 28.08 23.52
C ILE A 2 2.54 26.73 23.15
N THR A 3 1.72 26.12 24.01
CA THR A 3 1.05 24.83 23.73
C THR A 3 0.14 24.86 22.51
N ARG A 4 -0.55 25.99 22.26
CA ARG A 4 -1.41 26.17 21.07
C ARG A 4 -0.60 26.36 19.79
N VAL A 5 0.58 26.95 19.88
CA VAL A 5 1.50 27.07 18.74
C VAL A 5 2.10 25.70 18.42
N LEU A 6 2.53 24.97 19.46
CA LEU A 6 3.06 23.61 19.32
C LEU A 6 2.03 22.67 18.67
N ASP A 7 0.77 22.71 19.11
CA ASP A 7 -0.33 21.94 18.52
C ASP A 7 -0.49 22.21 17.00
N LYS A 8 -0.48 23.47 16.58
CA LYS A 8 -0.55 23.82 15.14
C LYS A 8 0.64 23.30 14.35
N VAL A 9 1.84 23.34 14.92
CA VAL A 9 3.05 22.81 14.28
C VAL A 9 2.97 21.29 14.16
N VAL A 10 2.56 20.59 15.22
CA VAL A 10 2.37 19.14 15.21
C VAL A 10 1.33 18.74 14.16
N PHE A 11 0.19 19.44 14.12
CA PHE A 11 -0.84 19.22 13.11
C PHE A 11 -0.30 19.41 11.68
N ALA A 12 0.44 20.49 11.42
CA ALA A 12 1.00 20.76 10.10
C ALA A 12 1.99 19.68 9.66
N VAL A 13 2.85 19.22 10.57
CA VAL A 13 3.79 18.12 10.31
C VAL A 13 3.04 16.81 10.04
N LEU A 14 2.05 16.46 10.87
CA LEU A 14 1.22 15.28 10.66
C LEU A 14 0.51 15.33 9.31
N PHE A 15 -0.02 16.48 8.93
CA PHE A 15 -0.70 16.66 7.65
C PHE A 15 0.27 16.46 6.47
N ILE A 16 1.48 17.01 6.53
CA ILE A 16 2.49 16.78 5.49
C ILE A 16 2.84 15.29 5.37
N ILE A 17 2.96 14.59 6.49
CA ILE A 17 3.24 13.14 6.52
C ILE A 17 2.07 12.35 5.94
N THR A 18 0.84 12.64 6.34
CA THR A 18 -0.34 11.90 5.87
C THR A 18 -0.62 12.13 4.39
N LEU A 19 -0.25 13.30 3.84
CA LEU A 19 -0.30 13.57 2.39
C LEU A 19 0.57 12.60 1.58
N GLN A 20 1.61 12.00 2.17
CA GLN A 20 2.47 11.05 1.45
C GLN A 20 1.82 9.69 1.24
N VAL A 21 0.84 9.30 2.08
CA VAL A 21 0.19 7.98 2.01
C VAL A 21 -0.55 7.77 0.68
N PRO A 22 -1.45 8.68 0.25
CA PRO A 22 -2.10 8.55 -1.05
C PRO A 22 -1.13 8.49 -2.24
N ILE A 23 -0.05 9.26 -2.17
CA ILE A 23 0.95 9.37 -3.24
C ILE A 23 1.74 8.07 -3.34
N LEU A 24 2.15 7.52 -2.20
CA LEU A 24 2.81 6.21 -2.14
C LEU A 24 1.92 5.12 -2.74
N ALA A 25 0.62 5.11 -2.38
CA ALA A 25 -0.33 4.16 -2.93
C ALA A 25 -0.47 4.28 -4.46
N ASP A 26 -0.46 5.50 -4.99
CA ASP A 26 -0.53 5.70 -6.44
C ASP A 26 0.76 5.28 -7.15
N HIS A 27 1.94 5.63 -6.62
CA HIS A 27 3.22 5.17 -7.17
C HIS A 27 3.34 3.64 -7.13
N TYR A 28 2.87 3.02 -6.03
CA TYR A 28 2.82 1.57 -5.91
C TYR A 28 1.94 0.95 -6.99
N ARG A 29 0.73 1.50 -7.18
CA ARG A 29 -0.20 1.06 -8.23
C ARG A 29 0.40 1.22 -9.63
N GLN A 30 1.05 2.35 -9.91
CA GLN A 30 1.70 2.59 -11.19
C GLN A 30 2.83 1.59 -11.47
N TYR A 31 3.68 1.32 -10.47
CA TYR A 31 4.72 0.30 -10.56
C TYR A 31 4.12 -1.09 -10.84
N LEU A 32 3.08 -1.47 -10.09
CA LEU A 32 2.48 -2.79 -10.22
C LEU A 32 1.74 -2.95 -11.57
N ASN A 33 1.10 -1.89 -12.06
CA ASN A 33 0.50 -1.85 -13.39
C ASN A 33 1.52 -2.19 -14.48
N GLY A 34 2.68 -1.52 -14.47
CA GLY A 34 3.71 -1.79 -15.47
C GLY A 34 4.21 -3.24 -15.42
N TYR A 35 4.30 -3.83 -14.22
CA TYR A 35 4.66 -5.24 -14.08
C TYR A 35 3.53 -6.18 -14.58
N TYR A 36 2.28 -5.88 -14.23
CA TYR A 36 1.12 -6.64 -14.67
C TYR A 36 0.96 -6.64 -16.19
N ASP A 37 1.06 -5.48 -16.83
CA ASP A 37 0.96 -5.34 -18.28
C ASP A 37 2.04 -6.18 -18.99
N ALA A 38 3.27 -6.15 -18.50
CA ALA A 38 4.36 -6.95 -19.06
C ALA A 38 4.09 -8.47 -18.97
N ILE A 39 3.58 -8.96 -17.84
CA ILE A 39 3.24 -10.39 -17.68
C ILE A 39 2.05 -10.77 -18.56
N ARG A 40 1.03 -9.91 -18.64
CA ARG A 40 -0.15 -10.14 -19.48
C ARG A 40 0.21 -10.23 -20.96
N ASP A 41 1.07 -9.34 -21.44
CA ASP A 41 1.57 -9.39 -22.82
C ASP A 41 2.37 -10.68 -23.06
N GLU A 42 3.21 -11.09 -22.11
CA GLU A 42 3.98 -12.32 -22.19
C GLU A 42 3.08 -13.57 -22.24
N VAL A 43 2.01 -13.62 -21.44
CA VAL A 43 1.00 -14.70 -21.48
C VAL A 43 0.30 -14.73 -22.83
N THR A 44 -0.08 -13.56 -23.36
CA THR A 44 -0.78 -13.44 -24.65
C THR A 44 0.08 -13.98 -25.79
N LEU A 45 1.33 -13.51 -25.89
CA LEU A 45 2.29 -13.99 -26.89
C LEU A 45 2.57 -15.50 -26.74
N SER A 46 2.67 -15.99 -25.51
CA SER A 46 2.88 -17.42 -25.26
C SER A 46 1.67 -18.26 -25.65
N SER A 47 0.46 -17.72 -25.52
CA SER A 47 -0.79 -18.36 -25.94
C SER A 47 -0.90 -18.47 -27.45
N GLU A 48 -0.49 -17.42 -28.16
CA GLU A 48 -0.41 -17.45 -29.61
C GLU A 48 0.64 -18.48 -30.09
N LEU A 49 1.82 -18.51 -29.46
CA LEU A 49 2.86 -19.49 -29.78
C LEU A 49 2.40 -20.93 -29.51
N ALA A 50 1.76 -21.17 -28.36
CA ALA A 50 1.20 -22.48 -28.02
C ALA A 50 0.24 -22.97 -29.10
N LYS A 51 -0.68 -22.11 -29.55
CA LYS A 51 -1.64 -22.43 -30.63
C LYS A 51 -0.93 -22.71 -31.96
N GLN A 52 0.06 -21.89 -32.32
CA GLN A 52 0.82 -22.07 -33.57
C GLN A 52 1.55 -23.42 -33.61
N HIS A 53 2.00 -23.92 -32.46
CA HIS A 53 2.67 -25.21 -32.33
C HIS A 53 1.73 -26.36 -31.95
N GLY A 54 0.41 -26.16 -31.99
CA GLY A 54 -0.58 -27.22 -31.81
C GLY A 54 -0.87 -27.62 -30.36
N PHE A 55 -0.44 -26.82 -29.38
CA PHE A 55 -0.79 -27.03 -27.98
C PHE A 55 -2.21 -26.52 -27.69
N LEU A 56 -2.92 -27.22 -26.79
CA LEU A 56 -4.26 -26.86 -26.37
C LEU A 56 -4.29 -25.56 -25.54
N SER A 57 -3.20 -25.27 -24.82
CA SER A 57 -3.07 -24.09 -23.97
C SER A 57 -1.59 -23.75 -23.70
N VAL A 58 -1.36 -22.59 -23.08
CA VAL A 58 -0.01 -22.17 -22.65
C VAL A 58 0.54 -23.13 -21.59
N GLU A 59 -0.31 -23.58 -20.69
CA GLU A 59 0.02 -24.52 -19.62
C GLU A 59 0.48 -25.85 -20.22
N ALA A 60 -0.27 -26.39 -21.20
CA ALA A 60 0.13 -27.62 -21.90
C ALA A 60 1.48 -27.49 -22.62
N MET A 61 1.76 -26.32 -23.22
CA MET A 61 3.06 -26.03 -23.82
C MET A 61 4.16 -26.00 -22.76
N LEU A 62 3.94 -25.33 -21.62
CA LEU A 62 4.92 -25.24 -20.54
C LEU A 62 5.18 -26.60 -19.90
N ASP A 63 4.15 -27.41 -19.67
CA ASP A 63 4.26 -28.77 -19.13
C ASP A 63 5.08 -29.67 -20.07
N SER A 64 4.89 -29.53 -21.38
CA SER A 64 5.70 -30.24 -22.37
C SER A 64 7.15 -29.78 -22.36
N LEU A 65 7.42 -28.47 -22.26
CA LEU A 65 8.78 -27.93 -22.18
C LEU A 65 9.50 -28.33 -20.88
N GLN A 66 8.77 -28.54 -19.78
CA GLN A 66 9.33 -29.06 -18.53
C GLN A 66 9.79 -30.52 -18.63
N GLN A 67 9.36 -31.26 -19.65
CA GLN A 67 9.80 -32.64 -19.91
C GLN A 67 10.96 -32.70 -20.91
N ASN A 68 11.50 -31.55 -21.34
CA ASN A 68 12.60 -31.49 -22.30
C ASN A 68 13.90 -32.08 -21.71
N ASP A 69 14.74 -32.68 -22.55
CA ASP A 69 16.02 -33.28 -22.13
C ASP A 69 17.02 -32.23 -21.61
N GLU A 70 16.97 -31.01 -22.15
CA GLU A 70 17.86 -29.91 -21.74
C GLU A 70 17.40 -29.26 -20.43
N ALA A 71 18.28 -29.25 -19.43
CA ALA A 71 17.98 -28.66 -18.12
C ALA A 71 17.59 -27.18 -18.18
N LEU A 72 18.27 -26.41 -19.02
CA LEU A 72 17.98 -24.98 -19.20
C LEU A 72 16.54 -24.73 -19.69
N VAL A 73 16.04 -25.57 -20.60
CA VAL A 73 14.67 -25.45 -21.13
C VAL A 73 13.65 -25.75 -20.04
N ARG A 74 13.88 -26.80 -19.23
CA ARG A 74 13.02 -27.14 -18.09
C ARG A 74 12.97 -26.04 -17.05
N ASP A 75 14.12 -25.47 -16.69
CA ASP A 75 14.22 -24.40 -15.70
C ASP A 75 13.55 -23.12 -16.18
N ASN A 76 13.70 -22.78 -17.46
CA ASN A 76 13.04 -21.63 -18.08
C ASN A 76 11.52 -21.80 -18.07
N ALA A 77 11.02 -22.98 -18.46
CA ALA A 77 9.59 -23.30 -18.47
C ALA A 77 8.99 -23.26 -17.06
N SER A 78 9.71 -23.78 -16.06
CA SER A 78 9.30 -23.74 -14.65
C SER A 78 9.18 -22.31 -14.13
N GLN A 79 10.17 -21.46 -14.41
CA GLN A 79 10.13 -20.04 -14.03
C GLN A 79 9.01 -19.27 -14.74
N LYS A 80 8.75 -19.56 -16.02
CA LYS A 80 7.64 -18.96 -16.78
C LYS A 80 6.29 -19.40 -16.23
N ALA A 81 6.10 -20.68 -15.92
CA ALA A 81 4.89 -21.21 -15.31
C ALA A 81 4.61 -20.55 -13.94
N GLN A 82 5.63 -20.42 -13.09
CA GLN A 82 5.50 -19.74 -11.81
C GLN A 82 5.04 -18.28 -11.99
N ARG A 83 5.62 -17.54 -12.94
CA ARG A 83 5.19 -16.15 -13.21
C ARG A 83 3.76 -16.07 -13.71
N PHE A 84 3.34 -16.99 -14.58
CA PHE A 84 1.98 -16.98 -15.13
C PHE A 84 0.93 -17.31 -14.08
N SER A 85 1.24 -18.20 -13.12
CA SER A 85 0.35 -18.49 -11.98
C SER A 85 0.09 -17.29 -11.06
N MET A 86 0.94 -16.25 -11.11
CA MET A 86 0.78 -15.04 -10.29
C MET A 86 -0.15 -14.00 -10.91
N ILE A 87 -0.62 -14.20 -12.15
CA ILE A 87 -1.39 -13.15 -12.85
C ILE A 87 -2.71 -12.82 -12.14
N ASP A 88 -3.41 -13.83 -11.62
CA ASP A 88 -4.70 -13.64 -10.93
C ASP A 88 -4.52 -12.89 -9.60
N SER A 89 -3.45 -13.19 -8.86
CA SER A 89 -3.16 -12.51 -7.59
C SER A 89 -2.71 -11.06 -7.83
N LEU A 90 -1.98 -10.80 -8.91
CA LEU A 90 -1.65 -9.45 -9.37
C LEU A 90 -2.89 -8.66 -9.78
N GLU A 91 -3.81 -9.28 -10.52
CA GLU A 91 -5.06 -8.64 -10.93
C GLU A 91 -5.92 -8.26 -9.71
N GLN A 92 -6.04 -9.17 -8.74
CA GLN A 92 -6.76 -8.90 -7.50
C GLN A 92 -6.11 -7.75 -6.71
N GLY A 93 -4.79 -7.76 -6.56
CA GLY A 93 -4.04 -6.68 -5.92
C GLY A 93 -4.22 -5.33 -6.62
N MET A 94 -4.22 -5.34 -7.95
CA MET A 94 -4.49 -4.16 -8.77
C MET A 94 -5.88 -3.59 -8.52
N ARG A 95 -6.92 -4.44 -8.44
CA ARG A 95 -8.28 -3.98 -8.12
C ARG A 95 -8.35 -3.31 -6.74
N THR A 96 -7.69 -3.87 -5.72
CA THR A 96 -7.60 -3.23 -4.39
C THR A 96 -6.90 -1.88 -4.46
N LEU A 97 -5.81 -1.77 -5.23
CA LEU A 97 -5.06 -0.53 -5.38
C LEU A 97 -5.78 0.53 -6.21
N GLU A 98 -6.64 0.14 -7.14
CA GLU A 98 -7.43 1.06 -7.97
C GLU A 98 -8.66 1.55 -7.21
N TYR A 99 -9.53 0.63 -6.79
CA TYR A 99 -10.86 0.94 -6.28
C TYR A 99 -10.97 0.95 -4.76
N GLY A 100 -10.03 0.33 -4.05
CA GLY A 100 -10.08 0.22 -2.60
C GLY A 100 -9.91 1.56 -1.89
N HIS A 101 -10.34 1.62 -0.63
CA HIS A 101 -10.09 2.78 0.22
C HIS A 101 -8.61 2.88 0.61
N TYR A 102 -8.10 4.06 0.96
CA TYR A 102 -6.68 4.23 1.31
C TYR A 102 -6.18 3.30 2.43
N PHE A 103 -7.05 2.93 3.38
CA PHE A 103 -6.73 1.93 4.41
C PHE A 103 -6.54 0.52 3.84
N GLU A 104 -7.37 0.11 2.87
CA GLU A 104 -7.23 -1.17 2.18
C GLU A 104 -5.96 -1.19 1.34
N LYS A 105 -5.67 -0.09 0.62
CA LYS A 105 -4.42 0.08 -0.14
C LYS A 105 -3.20 -0.05 0.77
N LEU A 106 -3.22 0.64 1.92
CA LEU A 106 -2.15 0.53 2.92
C LEU A 106 -1.98 -0.88 3.45
N THR A 107 -3.09 -1.55 3.79
CA THR A 107 -3.06 -2.91 4.33
C THR A 107 -2.51 -3.91 3.31
N TYR A 108 -2.91 -3.77 2.04
CA TYR A 108 -2.36 -4.54 0.93
C TYR A 108 -0.85 -4.31 0.77
N MET A 109 -0.41 -3.05 0.69
CA MET A 109 1.02 -2.71 0.57
C MET A 109 1.85 -3.18 1.78
N ALA A 110 1.24 -3.21 2.96
CA ALA A 110 1.88 -3.64 4.20
C ALA A 110 1.89 -5.16 4.41
N ASN A 111 1.32 -5.95 3.48
CA ASN A 111 1.39 -7.40 3.52
C ASN A 111 2.86 -7.84 3.34
N PRO A 112 3.39 -8.78 4.15
CA PRO A 112 4.75 -9.29 4.02
C PRO A 112 5.14 -9.75 2.61
N GLU A 113 4.20 -10.34 1.85
CA GLU A 113 4.45 -10.76 0.46
C GLU A 113 4.77 -9.58 -0.47
N GLN A 114 4.22 -8.41 -0.17
CA GLN A 114 4.32 -7.20 -0.95
C GLN A 114 5.51 -6.31 -0.54
N PHE A 115 6.20 -6.62 0.56
CA PHE A 115 7.29 -5.81 1.08
C PHE A 115 8.46 -5.61 0.10
N SER A 116 8.76 -6.62 -0.72
CA SER A 116 9.81 -6.49 -1.73
C SER A 116 9.47 -5.41 -2.77
N THR A 117 8.21 -5.38 -3.23
CA THR A 117 7.68 -4.36 -4.13
C THR A 117 7.58 -3.01 -3.44
N LEU A 118 7.06 -2.97 -2.21
CA LEU A 118 6.97 -1.73 -1.43
C LEU A 118 8.34 -1.08 -1.24
N LYS A 119 9.36 -1.87 -0.92
CA LYS A 119 10.74 -1.39 -0.79
C LYS A 119 11.23 -0.74 -2.08
N LYS A 120 11.04 -1.38 -3.23
CA LYS A 120 11.43 -0.82 -4.54
C LYS A 120 10.73 0.51 -4.83
N VAL A 121 9.44 0.61 -4.51
CA VAL A 121 8.65 1.84 -4.70
C VAL A 121 9.13 2.94 -3.76
N VAL A 122 9.39 2.62 -2.49
CA VAL A 122 9.89 3.56 -1.48
C VAL A 122 11.30 4.05 -1.83
N ASP A 123 12.20 3.18 -2.29
CA ASP A 123 13.57 3.54 -2.68
C ASP A 123 13.59 4.55 -3.84
N ASN A 124 12.56 4.53 -4.70
CA ASN A 124 12.38 5.46 -5.82
C ASN A 124 11.33 6.54 -5.54
N PHE A 125 10.81 6.61 -4.32
CA PHE A 125 9.74 7.54 -3.98
C PHE A 125 10.25 8.98 -3.99
N ARG A 126 9.44 9.87 -4.56
CA ARG A 126 9.66 11.31 -4.55
C ARG A 126 8.45 11.96 -3.88
N PRO A 127 8.63 12.56 -2.70
CA PRO A 127 7.56 13.31 -2.04
C PRO A 127 6.97 14.33 -2.99
N SER A 128 5.65 14.41 -3.01
CA SER A 128 4.93 15.32 -3.90
C SER A 128 3.67 15.85 -3.21
N ILE A 129 2.91 16.67 -3.93
CA ILE A 129 1.63 17.19 -3.47
C ILE A 129 0.53 16.39 -4.18
N PRO A 130 -0.44 15.85 -3.44
CA PRO A 130 -1.52 15.09 -4.06
C PRO A 130 -2.32 15.97 -5.01
N LEU A 131 -2.67 15.41 -6.17
CA LEU A 131 -3.41 16.09 -7.22
C LEU A 131 -4.94 15.93 -7.07
N THR A 132 -5.41 15.09 -6.16
CA THR A 132 -6.84 14.74 -6.04
C THR A 132 -7.46 15.31 -4.75
N PRO A 133 -8.69 15.85 -4.79
CA PRO A 133 -9.37 16.31 -3.58
C PRO A 133 -9.58 15.20 -2.53
N ALA A 134 -9.84 13.97 -2.98
CA ALA A 134 -10.05 12.83 -2.09
C ALA A 134 -8.82 12.49 -1.23
N SER A 135 -7.61 12.58 -1.80
CA SER A 135 -6.37 12.34 -1.06
C SER A 135 -6.10 13.44 -0.04
N VAL A 136 -6.41 14.70 -0.36
CA VAL A 136 -6.33 15.83 0.58
C VAL A 136 -7.29 15.64 1.75
N ILE A 137 -8.55 15.28 1.49
CA ILE A 137 -9.56 15.03 2.53
C ILE A 137 -9.13 13.87 3.43
N PHE A 138 -8.70 12.76 2.84
CA PHE A 138 -8.19 11.63 3.61
C PHE A 138 -7.04 12.05 4.52
N SER A 139 -6.06 12.77 3.97
CA SER A 139 -4.88 13.22 4.71
C SER A 139 -5.24 14.17 5.85
N LEU A 140 -6.21 15.06 5.61
CA LEU A 140 -6.72 16.01 6.59
C LEU A 140 -7.42 15.28 7.75
N VAL A 141 -8.36 14.38 7.44
CA VAL A 141 -9.08 13.60 8.44
C VAL A 141 -8.10 12.76 9.26
N THR A 142 -7.17 12.06 8.61
CA THR A 142 -6.15 11.25 9.30
C THR A 142 -5.25 12.13 10.18
N ALA A 143 -4.83 13.31 9.72
CA ALA A 143 -4.02 14.22 10.52
C ALA A 143 -4.78 14.76 11.75
N ILE A 144 -6.07 15.07 11.62
CA ILE A 144 -6.92 15.47 12.75
C ILE A 144 -7.00 14.34 13.76
N LEU A 145 -7.27 13.11 13.32
CA LEU A 145 -7.37 11.94 14.19
C LEU A 145 -6.06 11.67 14.93
N LEU A 146 -4.92 11.72 14.23
CA LEU A 146 -3.60 11.55 14.83
C LEU A 146 -3.27 12.67 15.83
N ASN A 147 -3.59 13.92 15.48
CA ASN A 147 -3.36 15.03 16.38
C ASN A 147 -4.19 14.88 17.66
N LEU A 148 -5.48 14.54 17.53
CA LEU A 148 -6.34 14.26 18.69
C LEU A 148 -5.78 13.11 19.52
N LEU A 149 -5.34 12.02 18.89
CA LEU A 149 -4.75 10.86 19.57
C LEU A 149 -3.53 11.24 20.42
N ILE A 150 -2.61 12.05 19.87
CA ILE A 150 -1.40 12.52 20.56
C ILE A 150 -1.74 13.37 21.80
N TRP A 151 -2.76 14.23 21.70
CA TRP A 151 -3.13 15.14 22.79
C TRP A 151 -4.12 14.54 23.80
N THR A 152 -4.79 13.43 23.47
CA THR A 152 -5.79 12.79 24.35
C THR A 152 -5.25 12.46 25.75
N PRO A 153 -4.05 11.87 25.92
CA PRO A 153 -3.49 11.59 27.26
C PRO A 153 -3.29 12.85 28.10
N HIS A 154 -2.85 13.95 27.48
CA HIS A 154 -2.66 15.22 28.15
C HIS A 154 -4.00 15.83 28.59
N PHE A 155 -5.04 15.78 27.74
CA PHE A 155 -6.38 16.26 28.11
C PHE A 155 -7.00 15.43 29.24
N CYS A 156 -6.90 14.11 29.19
CA CYS A 156 -7.38 13.22 30.25
C CYS A 156 -6.65 13.48 31.58
N TYR A 157 -5.33 13.66 31.55
CA TYR A 157 -4.54 14.00 32.73
C TYR A 157 -4.93 15.36 33.34
N CYS A 158 -5.08 16.39 32.50
CA CYS A 158 -5.51 17.72 32.95
C CYS A 158 -6.94 17.72 33.52
N GLN A 159 -7.87 16.96 32.93
CA GLN A 159 -9.23 16.83 33.46
C GLN A 159 -9.24 16.08 34.80
N ALA A 160 -8.51 14.97 34.92
CA ALA A 160 -8.38 14.22 36.17
C ALA A 160 -7.78 15.08 37.30
N LYS A 161 -6.77 15.90 37.01
CA LYS A 161 -6.18 16.84 37.96
C LYS A 161 -7.16 17.94 38.39
N LYS A 162 -7.97 18.48 37.47
CA LYS A 162 -9.00 19.48 37.78
C LYS A 162 -10.08 18.92 38.71
N LEU A 163 -10.59 17.72 38.42
CA LEU A 163 -11.55 17.01 39.27
C LEU A 163 -10.99 16.77 40.68
N LYS A 164 -9.71 16.36 40.79
CA LYS A 164 -9.04 16.15 42.09
C LYS A 164 -8.77 17.44 42.86
N SER A 165 -8.65 18.59 42.20
CA SER A 165 -8.50 19.89 42.89
C SER A 165 -9.83 20.48 43.36
N SER A 166 -10.92 20.20 42.63
CA SER A 166 -12.28 20.64 42.97
C SER A 166 -12.91 19.85 44.12
N SER A 167 -12.34 18.70 44.49
CA SER A 167 -12.82 17.85 45.58
C SER A 167 -12.20 18.15 46.95
N LYS A 168 -11.35 19.18 47.08
CA LYS A 168 -10.91 19.66 48.39
C LYS A 168 -12.06 20.46 49.02
N PRO A 169 -12.71 19.98 50.10
CA PRO A 169 -13.79 20.73 50.71
C PRO A 169 -13.22 21.96 51.40
N PHE A 170 -13.94 23.08 51.29
CA PHE A 170 -13.73 24.26 52.11
C PHE A 170 -13.66 23.85 53.58
N SER A 171 -12.47 23.96 54.17
CA SER A 171 -12.30 23.87 55.62
C SER A 171 -12.89 25.15 56.21
N TYR A 172 -14.13 25.07 56.72
CA TYR A 172 -14.68 26.13 57.57
C TYR A 172 -13.83 26.23 58.84
N LYS A 173 -13.37 27.46 59.13
CA LYS A 173 -12.78 27.85 60.42
C LYS A 173 -13.88 28.17 61.41
#